data_AF-A0A843RQ40-F1
#
_entry.id   AF-A0A843RQ40-F1
#
_cell.length_a   1.000
_cell.length_b   1.000
_cell.length_c   1.000
_cell.angle_alpha   90.00
_cell.angle_beta   90.00
_cell.angle_gamma   90.00
#
_symmetry.space_group_name_H-M   'P 1'
#
loop_
_entity.id
_entity.type
_entity.pdbx_description
1 polymer ?
#
loop_
_entity_poly.entity_id
_entity_poly.type
_entity_poly.pdbx_seq_one_letter_code
_entity_poly.pdbx_strand_id
1 'polypeptide(L)'
;MTAWRIAVGGFALESVSFLPQETGLDDFEREARRGRALIEGLAGSASVAGGFLEVLDAAAAEILPLVYTDCSAAGPASDAAFEHYRDELLAGLRAAHQSESGPLDGVLLFLHGAMTTPSRPDP
;
A
#
# COMPACT_ATOMS: atom_id res chain seq x y z
N MET A 1 21.32 -12.77 -15.39
CA MET A 1 20.18 -11.84 -15.56
C MET A 1 20.06 -11.08 -14.25
N THR A 2 19.81 -9.78 -14.28
CA THR A 2 19.52 -8.99 -13.07
C THR A 2 18.15 -9.41 -12.53
N ALA A 3 17.99 -9.47 -11.21
CA ALA A 3 16.71 -9.75 -10.57
C ALA A 3 15.70 -8.64 -10.90
N TRP A 4 14.42 -8.99 -11.06
CA TRP A 4 13.34 -8.01 -11.22
C TRP A 4 13.24 -7.12 -9.98
N ARG A 5 13.03 -5.83 -10.17
CA ARG A 5 12.95 -4.83 -9.09
C ARG A 5 11.52 -4.34 -8.96
N ILE A 6 10.80 -4.85 -7.95
CA ILE A 6 9.36 -4.67 -7.82
C ILE A 6 9.05 -3.91 -6.53
N ALA A 7 8.38 -2.77 -6.64
CA ALA A 7 7.88 -2.06 -5.48
C ALA A 7 6.58 -2.68 -4.97
N VAL A 8 6.45 -2.83 -3.64
CA VAL A 8 5.26 -3.42 -3.01
C VAL A 8 4.75 -2.49 -1.92
N GLY A 9 3.47 -2.13 -1.99
CA GLY A 9 2.82 -1.23 -1.02
C GLY A 9 1.30 -1.33 -1.09
N GLY A 10 0.61 -0.42 -0.43
CA GLY A 10 -0.83 -0.30 -0.61
C GLY A 10 -1.49 0.70 0.33
N PHE A 11 -2.76 0.94 0.06
CA PHE A 11 -3.61 1.80 0.86
C PHE A 11 -5.04 1.31 0.63
N ALA A 12 -5.63 0.72 1.66
CA ALA A 12 -6.85 -0.06 1.53
C ALA A 12 -7.91 0.35 2.56
N LEU A 13 -9.14 0.42 2.07
CA LEU A 13 -10.36 0.62 2.85
C LEU A 13 -11.53 0.21 1.96
N GLU A 14 -12.51 -0.49 2.53
CA GLU A 14 -13.84 -0.64 1.97
C GLU A 14 -14.76 0.41 2.60
N SER A 15 -15.19 1.40 1.82
CA SER A 15 -16.00 2.50 2.35
C SER A 15 -17.48 2.13 2.46
N VAL A 16 -17.98 2.12 3.69
CA VAL A 16 -19.39 1.96 4.01
C VAL A 16 -20.05 3.33 4.08
N SER A 17 -20.68 3.74 2.97
CA SER A 17 -21.19 5.11 2.77
C SER A 17 -22.28 5.57 3.75
N PHE A 18 -22.87 4.66 4.54
CA PHE A 18 -23.87 4.98 5.54
C PHE A 18 -23.29 5.27 6.93
N LEU A 19 -22.00 5.02 7.15
CA LEU A 19 -21.32 5.36 8.40
C LEU A 19 -20.96 6.85 8.39
N PRO A 20 -21.39 7.62 9.41
CA PRO A 20 -21.20 9.07 9.41
C PRO A 20 -19.79 9.51 9.82
N GLN A 21 -18.97 8.61 10.37
CA GLN A 21 -17.60 8.89 10.76
C GLN A 21 -16.63 8.64 9.61
N GLU A 22 -15.76 9.61 9.33
CA GLU A 22 -14.61 9.38 8.45
C GLU A 22 -13.55 8.51 9.16
N THR A 23 -12.83 7.72 8.37
CA THR A 23 -11.61 7.03 8.80
C THR A 23 -10.44 8.02 8.66
N GLY A 24 -9.87 8.41 9.80
CA GLY A 24 -8.87 9.47 9.89
C GLY A 24 -7.45 8.95 9.70
N LEU A 25 -6.50 9.89 9.60
CA LEU A 25 -5.07 9.56 9.48
C LEU A 25 -4.56 8.70 10.64
N ASP A 26 -4.98 9.02 11.87
CA ASP A 26 -4.57 8.26 13.06
C ASP A 26 -5.06 6.81 13.04
N ASP A 27 -6.19 6.52 12.39
CA ASP A 27 -6.72 5.16 12.26
C ASP A 27 -5.83 4.33 11.33
N PHE A 28 -5.48 4.90 10.17
CA PHE A 28 -4.55 4.27 9.24
C PHE A 28 -3.13 4.14 9.79
N GLU A 29 -2.66 5.11 10.57
CA GLU A 29 -1.30 5.10 11.12
C GLU A 29 -1.10 3.97 12.14
N ARG A 30 -2.16 3.58 12.86
CA ARG A 30 -2.11 2.42 13.76
C ARG A 30 -1.88 1.10 13.02
N GLU A 31 -2.36 1.01 11.79
CA GLU A 31 -2.26 -0.18 10.94
C GLU A 31 -1.08 -0.13 9.96
N ALA A 32 -0.42 1.03 9.84
CA ALA A 32 0.61 1.26 8.85
C ALA A 32 1.87 0.42 9.11
N ARG A 33 2.31 -0.27 8.06
CA ARG A 33 3.57 -1.01 8.00
C ARG A 33 4.45 -0.37 6.95
N ARG A 34 5.71 -0.09 7.30
CA ARG A 34 6.66 0.60 6.42
C ARG A 34 7.93 -0.20 6.24
N GLY A 35 8.46 -0.17 5.02
CA GLY A 35 9.72 -0.83 4.68
C GLY A 35 9.68 -2.31 5.06
N ARG A 36 10.70 -2.79 5.76
CA ARG A 36 10.81 -4.21 6.14
C ARG A 36 9.64 -4.73 6.97
N ALA A 37 8.97 -3.88 7.76
CA ALA A 37 7.81 -4.27 8.55
C ALA A 37 6.60 -4.68 7.71
N LEU A 38 6.50 -4.19 6.47
CA LEU A 38 5.48 -4.64 5.51
C LEU A 38 5.71 -6.12 5.19
N ILE A 39 6.95 -6.49 4.84
CA ILE A 39 7.31 -7.85 4.47
C ILE A 39 7.13 -8.78 5.66
N GLU A 40 7.70 -8.43 6.82
CA GLU A 40 7.62 -9.24 8.03
C GLU A 40 6.17 -9.44 8.52
N GLY A 41 5.31 -8.43 8.35
CA GLY A 41 3.93 -8.48 8.81
C GLY A 41 2.98 -9.23 7.87
N LEU A 42 3.33 -9.40 6.59
CA LEU A 42 2.40 -9.90 5.57
C LEU A 42 2.90 -11.17 4.87
N ALA A 43 4.19 -11.50 4.92
CA ALA A 43 4.71 -12.73 4.35
C ALA A 43 4.03 -13.96 4.96
N GLY A 44 3.61 -14.90 4.11
CA GLY A 44 2.91 -16.13 4.53
C GLY A 44 1.48 -15.90 5.03
N SER A 45 0.96 -14.68 4.99
CA SER A 45 -0.46 -14.42 5.25
C SER A 45 -1.33 -14.79 4.05
N ALA A 46 -2.60 -15.10 4.29
CA ALA A 46 -3.60 -15.30 3.23
C ALA A 46 -4.15 -13.98 2.66
N SER A 47 -3.36 -12.90 2.72
CA SER A 47 -3.71 -11.59 2.14
C SER A 47 -3.21 -11.46 0.71
N VAL A 48 -3.70 -10.44 -0.01
CA VAL A 48 -3.21 -10.10 -1.36
C VAL A 48 -1.71 -9.81 -1.34
N ALA A 49 -1.24 -9.02 -0.37
CA ALA A 49 0.18 -8.74 -0.20
C ALA A 49 0.99 -10.00 0.13
N GLY A 50 0.46 -10.92 0.94
CA GLY A 50 1.08 -12.22 1.20
C GLY A 50 1.33 -13.02 -0.08
N GLY A 51 0.33 -13.07 -0.97
CA GLY A 51 0.46 -13.69 -2.29
C GLY A 51 1.48 -12.99 -3.20
N PHE A 52 1.56 -11.65 -3.18
CA PHE A 52 2.60 -10.92 -3.90
C PHE A 52 3.99 -11.35 -3.44
N LEU A 53 4.22 -11.36 -2.13
CA LEU A 53 5.51 -11.70 -1.54
C LEU A 53 5.92 -13.15 -1.85
N GLU A 54 4.98 -14.09 -1.83
CA GLU A 54 5.23 -15.49 -2.20
C GLU A 54 5.74 -15.63 -3.65
N VAL A 55 5.07 -14.97 -4.60
CA VAL A 55 5.45 -15.03 -6.02
C VAL A 55 6.79 -14.33 -6.28
N LEU A 56 7.02 -13.18 -5.63
CA LEU A 56 8.27 -12.42 -5.80
C LEU A 56 9.47 -13.18 -5.21
N ASP A 57 9.30 -13.84 -4.07
CA ASP A 57 10.34 -14.68 -3.46
C ASP A 57 10.68 -15.87 -4.38
N ALA A 58 9.66 -16.57 -4.89
CA ALA A 58 9.85 -17.68 -5.84
C ALA A 58 10.53 -17.25 -7.15
N ALA A 59 10.34 -15.99 -7.57
CA ALA A 59 10.99 -15.40 -8.73
C ALA A 59 12.39 -14.84 -8.45
N ALA A 60 12.86 -14.90 -7.19
CA ALA A 60 14.09 -14.24 -6.72
C ALA A 60 14.15 -12.75 -7.11
N ALA A 61 13.01 -12.05 -7.03
CA ALA A 61 12.90 -10.63 -7.30
C ALA A 61 13.42 -9.80 -6.11
N GLU A 62 14.00 -8.64 -6.40
CA GLU A 62 14.27 -7.60 -5.41
C GLU A 62 12.94 -6.92 -5.05
N ILE A 63 12.53 -7.05 -3.79
CA ILE A 63 11.32 -6.42 -3.26
C ILE A 63 11.70 -5.07 -2.66
N LEU A 64 11.09 -4.00 -3.17
CA LEU A 64 11.25 -2.64 -2.65
C LEU A 64 9.99 -2.27 -1.85
N PRO A 65 9.97 -2.50 -0.53
CA PRO A 65 8.77 -2.27 0.28
C PRO A 65 8.51 -0.78 0.46
N LEU A 66 7.27 -0.38 0.24
CA LEU A 66 6.72 0.95 0.49
C LEU A 66 5.93 0.94 1.82
N VAL A 67 5.02 1.88 1.98
CA VAL A 67 4.00 1.84 3.02
C VAL A 67 2.83 0.95 2.61
N TYR A 68 2.25 0.24 3.58
CA TYR A 68 0.95 -0.41 3.47
C TYR A 68 0.12 -0.12 4.71
N THR A 69 -1.13 0.28 4.52
CA THR A 69 -2.12 0.40 5.60
C THR A 69 -3.50 -0.03 5.08
N ASP A 70 -4.30 -0.61 5.98
CA ASP A 70 -5.61 -1.16 5.67
C ASP A 70 -6.52 -1.06 6.90
N CYS A 71 -7.62 -0.31 6.77
CA CYS A 71 -8.63 -0.17 7.82
C CYS A 71 -9.87 -1.05 7.57
N SER A 72 -9.80 -2.05 6.70
CA SER A 72 -10.89 -2.98 6.38
C SER A 72 -12.17 -2.23 5.96
N ALA A 73 -13.35 -2.66 6.42
CA ALA A 73 -14.61 -1.97 6.17
C ALA A 73 -14.89 -0.91 7.24
N ALA A 74 -14.93 0.36 6.86
CA ALA A 74 -15.24 1.47 7.75
C ALA A 74 -15.89 2.65 6.98
N GLY A 75 -16.15 3.77 7.64
CA GLY A 75 -16.62 4.98 6.94
C GLY A 75 -15.56 5.55 6.00
N PRO A 76 -15.92 6.48 5.10
CA PRO A 76 -15.03 6.97 4.04
C PRO A 76 -13.70 7.47 4.61
N ALA A 77 -12.61 7.31 3.86
CA ALA A 77 -11.33 7.87 4.27
C ALA A 77 -11.43 9.40 4.27
N SER A 78 -10.87 10.05 5.29
CA SER A 78 -10.74 11.52 5.24
C SER A 78 -9.87 11.94 4.06
N ASP A 79 -10.16 13.10 3.47
CA ASP A 79 -9.33 13.65 2.38
C ASP A 79 -7.86 13.79 2.80
N ALA A 80 -7.62 14.17 4.06
CA ALA A 80 -6.28 14.32 4.62
C ALA A 80 -5.54 12.97 4.72
N ALA A 81 -6.21 11.89 5.13
CA ALA A 81 -5.60 10.57 5.16
C ALA A 81 -5.26 10.08 3.75
N PHE A 82 -6.17 10.28 2.79
CA PHE A 82 -5.92 9.93 1.40
C PHE A 82 -4.72 10.68 0.82
N GLU A 83 -4.68 12.01 0.99
CA GLU A 83 -3.59 12.84 0.49
C GLU A 83 -2.25 12.44 1.11
N HIS A 84 -2.23 12.13 2.42
CA HIS A 84 -1.05 11.66 3.12
C HIS A 84 -0.48 10.37 2.52
N TYR A 85 -1.28 9.29 2.44
CA TYR A 85 -0.77 7.99 1.97
C TYR A 85 -0.53 7.97 0.46
N ARG A 86 -1.31 8.71 -0.33
CA ARG A 86 -1.01 8.95 -1.76
C ARG A 86 0.38 9.55 -1.91
N ASP A 87 0.67 10.62 -1.17
CA ASP A 87 1.96 11.33 -1.29
C ASP A 87 3.11 10.48 -0.75
N GLU A 88 2.91 9.74 0.33
CA GLU A 88 3.90 8.80 0.87
C GLU A 88 4.23 7.68 -0.13
N LEU A 89 3.21 7.05 -0.73
CA LEU A 89 3.39 6.02 -1.76
C LEU A 89 4.13 6.58 -2.99
N LEU A 90 3.74 7.76 -3.48
CA LEU A 90 4.39 8.40 -4.61
C LEU A 90 5.84 8.79 -4.31
N ALA A 91 6.13 9.25 -3.10
CA ALA A 91 7.49 9.56 -2.67
C ALA A 91 8.35 8.29 -2.62
N GLY A 92 7.83 7.21 -2.03
CA GLY A 92 8.51 5.92 -1.97
C GLY A 92 8.78 5.33 -3.37
N LEU A 93 7.80 5.40 -4.28
CA LEU A 93 7.96 4.96 -5.66
C LEU A 93 9.05 5.74 -6.40
N ARG A 94 9.07 7.08 -6.26
CA ARG A 94 10.12 7.92 -6.87
C ARG A 94 11.50 7.56 -6.35
N ALA A 95 11.64 7.43 -5.03
CA ALA A 95 12.91 7.08 -4.39
C ALA A 95 13.41 5.70 -4.85
N ALA A 96 12.52 4.70 -4.89
CA ALA A 96 12.82 3.35 -5.34
C ALA A 96 13.23 3.30 -6.82
N HIS A 97 12.54 4.05 -7.68
CA HIS A 97 12.83 4.11 -9.12
C HIS A 97 14.12 4.91 -9.45
N GLN A 98 14.56 5.79 -8.56
CA GLN A 98 15.75 6.63 -8.76
C GLN A 98 16.98 6.14 -7.97
N SER A 99 16.86 5.00 -7.28
CA SER A 99 17.94 4.43 -6.47
C SER A 99 19.17 4.03 -7.31
N GLU A 100 20.33 3.89 -6.65
CA GLU A 100 21.58 3.47 -7.28
C GLU A 100 21.50 2.07 -7.92
N SER A 101 20.60 1.22 -7.43
CA SER A 101 20.30 -0.11 -8.00
C SER A 101 19.51 -0.06 -9.32
N GLY A 102 19.12 1.14 -9.79
CA GLY A 102 18.46 1.38 -11.07
C GLY A 102 16.97 1.73 -10.97
N PRO A 103 16.23 1.69 -12.09
CA PRO A 103 14.78 1.87 -12.14
C PRO A 103 14.01 0.61 -11.69
N LEU A 104 12.78 0.81 -11.20
CA LEU A 104 11.83 -0.27 -10.96
C LEU A 104 11.39 -0.91 -12.28
N ASP A 105 11.27 -2.25 -12.27
CA ASP A 105 10.68 -3.02 -13.38
C ASP A 105 9.16 -3.14 -13.26
N GLY A 106 8.61 -2.93 -12.07
CA GLY A 106 7.19 -3.02 -11.82
C GLY A 106 6.77 -2.55 -10.43
N VAL A 107 5.46 -2.48 -10.24
CA VAL A 107 4.82 -2.06 -8.98
C VAL A 107 3.62 -2.98 -8.73
N LEU A 108 3.50 -3.46 -7.50
CA LEU A 108 2.33 -4.16 -7.00
C LEU A 108 1.74 -3.38 -5.82
N LEU A 109 0.52 -2.88 -5.99
CA LEU A 109 -0.21 -2.17 -4.95
C LEU A 109 -1.39 -3.01 -4.49
N PHE A 110 -1.46 -3.27 -3.18
CA PHE A 110 -2.66 -3.81 -2.57
C PHE A 110 -3.62 -2.66 -2.27
N LEU A 111 -4.54 -2.43 -3.21
CA LEU A 111 -5.65 -1.50 -3.10
C LEU A 111 -6.95 -2.31 -2.98
N HIS A 112 -7.87 -1.90 -2.12
CA HIS A 112 -9.17 -2.58 -2.01
C HIS A 112 -10.05 -2.33 -3.24
N GLY A 113 -10.02 -1.10 -3.78
CA GLY A 113 -10.82 -0.69 -4.94
C GLY A 113 -12.24 -0.23 -4.62
N ALA A 114 -12.61 -0.10 -3.34
CA ALA A 114 -13.91 0.42 -2.89
C ALA A 114 -13.76 1.54 -1.84
N MET A 115 -12.61 2.20 -1.82
CA MET A 115 -12.39 3.37 -0.97
C MET A 115 -13.11 4.56 -1.58
N THR A 116 -13.69 5.41 -0.74
CA THR A 116 -14.15 6.75 -1.10
C THR A 116 -13.64 7.76 -0.08
N THR A 117 -13.64 9.03 -0.48
CA THR A 117 -13.39 10.18 0.38
C THR A 117 -14.54 11.18 0.23
N PRO A 118 -14.70 12.17 1.12
CA PRO A 118 -15.71 13.21 0.97
C PRO A 118 -15.68 13.92 -0.39
N SER A 119 -14.48 14.16 -0.94
CA SER A 119 -14.32 14.89 -2.21
C SER A 119 -14.10 13.98 -3.44
N ARG A 120 -13.79 12.69 -3.25
CA ARG A 120 -13.44 11.75 -4.33
C ARG A 120 -14.23 10.44 -4.18
N PRO A 121 -15.23 10.18 -5.06
CA PRO A 121 -15.94 8.91 -5.07
C PRO A 121 -15.13 7.78 -5.72
N ASP A 122 -14.01 8.09 -6.38
CA ASP A 122 -13.07 7.15 -7.00
C ASP A 122 -11.62 7.67 -6.77
N PRO A 123 -11.07 7.49 -5.55
CA PRO A 123 -9.77 7.98 -5.13
C PRO A 123 -8.58 7.14 -5.62
#